data_AF-A0A377JX50-F1
#
_entry.id   AF-A0A377JX50-F1
#
_cell.length_a   1.000
_cell.length_b   1.000
_cell.length_c   1.000
_cell.angle_alpha   90.00
_cell.angle_beta   90.00
_cell.angle_gamma   90.00
#
_symmetry.space_group_name_H-M   'P 1'
#
loop_
_entity.id
_entity.type
_entity.pdbx_description
1 polymer ?
#
loop_
_entity_poly.entity_id
_entity_poly.type
_entity_poly.pdbx_seq_one_letter_code
_entity_poly.pdbx_strand_id
1 'polypeptide(L)'
;MVLLGDLWNGIKSAASKVWDVVKKAGSAIGGLFSSSDEAAEKISKHERYDRDIASAAQTARINNALADFKNESRNQADNLEMQLSEVVEEMFESLLDSVEKINNKKFGGMPLHLPVREIKSTNRKSMRSIRGTLIRELTPKISIDNKECLEILEQDSGKEKKKAMKRFIDTNLKQSIATLQDNIEENAKDCVENIKDKLEFRLQDIQRSTARELEYLADLKATEGKDITQKEQKQLVILQELWFMEYAKAQAKQNRI
;
A
#
# COMPACT_ATOMS: atom_id res chain seq x y z
N MET A 1 7.78 25.52 12.89
CA MET A 1 6.72 25.67 11.87
C MET A 1 7.14 25.22 10.47
N VAL A 2 8.32 25.59 9.96
CA VAL A 2 8.78 25.25 8.59
C VAL A 2 8.85 23.72 8.30
N LEU A 3 9.20 22.90 9.30
CA LEU A 3 9.41 21.45 9.14
C LEU A 3 8.13 20.63 8.93
N LEU A 4 7.07 20.96 9.66
CA LEU A 4 5.75 20.39 9.41
C LEU A 4 5.23 20.86 8.05
N GLY A 5 5.62 22.05 7.60
CA GLY A 5 5.34 22.55 6.26
C GLY A 5 5.98 21.70 5.16
N ASP A 6 7.25 21.33 5.29
CA ASP A 6 7.95 20.48 4.31
C ASP A 6 7.32 19.08 4.21
N LEU A 7 6.99 18.47 5.36
CA LEU A 7 6.29 17.18 5.44
C LEU A 7 4.89 17.29 4.80
N TRP A 8 4.15 18.35 5.12
CA TRP A 8 2.79 18.57 4.61
C TRP A 8 2.75 18.88 3.11
N ASN A 9 3.76 19.57 2.59
CA ASN A 9 3.93 19.81 1.16
C ASN A 9 4.27 18.51 0.42
N GLY A 10 5.08 17.63 1.02
CA GLY A 10 5.31 16.27 0.50
C GLY A 10 4.01 15.47 0.40
N ILE A 11 3.22 15.44 1.49
CA ILE A 11 1.91 14.77 1.53
C ILE A 11 0.95 15.33 0.46
N LYS A 12 0.87 16.66 0.30
CA LYS A 12 0.04 17.29 -0.74
C LYS A 12 0.46 16.92 -2.15
N SER A 13 1.77 16.88 -2.42
CA SER A 13 2.31 16.49 -3.72
C SER A 13 2.03 15.02 -4.04
N ALA A 14 2.06 14.14 -3.03
CA ALA A 14 1.66 12.75 -3.19
C ALA A 14 0.16 12.66 -3.51
N ALA A 15 -0.68 13.39 -2.79
CA ALA A 15 -2.14 13.40 -3.00
C ALA A 15 -2.56 13.88 -4.40
N SER A 16 -1.87 14.88 -4.99
CA SER A 16 -2.19 15.33 -6.35
C SER A 16 -1.88 14.27 -7.41
N LYS A 17 -0.83 13.47 -7.22
CA LYS A 17 -0.47 12.39 -8.14
C LYS A 17 -1.44 11.21 -8.05
N VAL A 18 -1.86 10.88 -6.83
CA VAL A 18 -2.95 9.90 -6.58
C VAL A 18 -4.18 10.28 -7.40
N TRP A 19 -4.57 11.56 -7.42
CA TRP A 19 -5.74 12.04 -8.16
C TRP A 19 -5.68 11.80 -9.68
N ASP A 20 -4.52 12.02 -10.31
CA ASP A 20 -4.39 11.80 -11.76
C ASP A 20 -4.45 10.33 -12.16
N VAL A 21 -4.04 9.43 -11.27
CA VAL A 21 -4.18 8.00 -11.53
C VAL A 21 -5.58 7.49 -11.19
N VAL A 22 -6.29 8.06 -10.22
CA VAL A 22 -7.73 7.79 -10.04
C VAL A 22 -8.50 8.03 -11.35
N LYS A 23 -8.14 9.07 -12.12
CA LYS A 23 -8.74 9.30 -13.45
C LYS A 23 -8.40 8.18 -14.45
N LYS A 24 -7.14 7.71 -14.48
CA LYS A 24 -6.71 6.62 -15.38
C LYS A 24 -7.36 5.28 -15.01
N ALA A 25 -7.45 4.99 -13.71
CA ALA A 25 -8.15 3.84 -13.16
C ALA A 25 -9.63 3.85 -13.58
N GLY A 26 -10.28 5.02 -13.61
CA GLY A 26 -11.64 5.17 -14.12
C GLY A 26 -11.82 4.69 -15.57
N SER A 27 -10.83 4.94 -16.44
CA SER A 27 -10.86 4.43 -17.82
C SER A 27 -10.71 2.91 -17.89
N ALA A 28 -9.82 2.32 -17.09
CA ALA A 28 -9.62 0.87 -17.06
C ALA A 28 -10.84 0.14 -16.48
N ILE A 29 -11.45 0.69 -15.42
CA ILE A 29 -12.72 0.22 -14.86
C ILE A 29 -13.83 0.30 -15.93
N GLY A 30 -13.92 1.40 -16.66
CA GLY A 30 -14.86 1.53 -17.79
C GLY A 30 -14.67 0.43 -18.85
N GLY A 31 -13.41 0.10 -19.16
CA GLY A 31 -13.05 -1.03 -20.01
C GLY A 31 -13.65 -2.36 -19.53
N LEU A 32 -13.48 -2.69 -18.24
CA LEU A 32 -14.00 -3.94 -17.65
C LEU A 32 -15.52 -4.06 -17.80
N PHE A 33 -16.25 -2.97 -17.58
CA PHE A 33 -17.70 -2.98 -17.75
C PHE A 33 -18.15 -3.01 -19.22
N SER A 34 -17.35 -2.49 -20.15
CA SER A 34 -17.62 -2.67 -21.59
C SER A 34 -17.41 -4.13 -22.03
N SER A 35 -16.32 -4.77 -21.61
CA SER A 35 -16.05 -6.19 -21.88
C SER A 35 -17.10 -7.11 -21.26
N SER A 36 -17.67 -6.73 -20.12
CA SER A 36 -18.83 -7.40 -19.52
C SER A 36 -20.07 -7.38 -20.43
N ASP A 37 -20.40 -6.24 -21.04
CA ASP A 37 -21.55 -6.15 -21.96
C ASP A 37 -21.35 -7.00 -23.22
N GLU A 38 -20.14 -6.98 -23.78
CA GLU A 38 -19.78 -7.79 -24.95
C GLU A 38 -19.83 -9.29 -24.66
N ALA A 39 -19.33 -9.71 -23.50
CA ALA A 39 -19.37 -11.10 -23.08
C ALA A 39 -20.81 -11.57 -22.84
N ALA A 40 -21.62 -10.77 -22.15
CA ALA A 40 -23.02 -11.06 -21.94
C ALA A 40 -23.80 -11.15 -23.27
N GLU A 41 -23.52 -10.27 -24.22
CA GLU A 41 -24.08 -10.32 -25.58
C GLU A 41 -23.70 -11.63 -26.29
N LYS A 42 -22.40 -12.00 -26.30
CA LYS A 42 -21.92 -13.25 -26.92
C LYS A 42 -22.60 -14.48 -26.29
N ILE A 43 -22.58 -14.57 -24.96
CA ILE A 43 -23.16 -15.69 -24.20
C ILE A 43 -24.67 -15.80 -24.43
N SER A 44 -25.38 -14.67 -24.53
CA SER A 44 -26.83 -14.66 -24.73
C SER A 44 -27.29 -15.23 -26.07
N LYS A 45 -26.39 -15.28 -27.06
CA LYS A 45 -26.65 -15.85 -28.40
C LYS A 45 -26.47 -17.37 -28.43
N HIS A 46 -25.81 -17.94 -27.43
CA HIS A 46 -25.70 -19.38 -27.32
C HIS A 46 -27.01 -19.97 -26.81
N GLU A 47 -27.38 -21.11 -27.41
CA GLU A 47 -28.48 -21.97 -26.97
C GLU A 47 -28.33 -22.34 -25.49
N ARG A 48 -29.44 -22.83 -24.91
CA ARG A 48 -29.45 -23.38 -23.56
C ARG A 48 -28.34 -24.43 -23.41
N TYR A 49 -27.52 -24.26 -22.38
CA TYR A 49 -26.46 -25.19 -22.03
C TYR A 49 -26.91 -26.02 -20.84
N ASP A 50 -26.99 -27.33 -21.03
CA ASP A 50 -27.28 -28.29 -19.95
C ASP A 50 -26.05 -29.20 -19.82
N ARG A 51 -25.42 -29.17 -18.64
CA ARG A 51 -24.15 -29.86 -18.40
C ARG A 51 -24.27 -31.38 -18.59
N ASP A 52 -25.41 -31.97 -18.29
CA ASP A 52 -25.59 -33.43 -18.25
C ASP A 52 -25.82 -34.03 -19.65
N ILE A 53 -26.29 -33.23 -20.60
CA ILE A 53 -26.60 -33.67 -21.97
C ILE A 53 -25.83 -32.91 -23.07
N ALA A 54 -25.08 -31.86 -22.73
CA ALA A 54 -24.33 -31.06 -23.70
C ALA A 54 -23.28 -31.90 -24.43
N SER A 55 -23.21 -31.72 -25.75
CA SER A 55 -22.12 -32.32 -26.54
C SER A 55 -20.77 -31.69 -26.15
N ALA A 56 -19.68 -32.43 -26.39
CA ALA A 56 -18.32 -31.91 -26.21
C ALA A 56 -18.09 -30.61 -27.00
N ALA A 57 -18.65 -30.50 -28.21
CA ALA A 57 -18.56 -29.30 -29.04
C ALA A 57 -19.31 -28.11 -28.42
N GLN A 58 -20.48 -28.33 -27.82
CA GLN A 58 -21.25 -27.29 -27.14
C GLN A 58 -20.54 -26.80 -25.87
N THR A 59 -20.03 -27.73 -25.06
CA THR A 59 -19.21 -27.42 -23.88
C THR A 59 -17.96 -26.61 -24.26
N ALA A 60 -17.27 -26.99 -25.34
CA ALA A 60 -16.12 -26.25 -25.84
C ALA A 60 -16.49 -24.81 -26.26
N ARG A 61 -17.62 -24.60 -26.95
CA ARG A 61 -18.09 -23.28 -27.36
C ARG A 61 -18.36 -22.35 -26.15
N ILE A 62 -19.05 -22.86 -25.14
CA ILE A 62 -19.33 -22.09 -23.92
C ILE A 62 -18.05 -21.77 -23.16
N ASN A 63 -17.17 -22.75 -22.97
CA ASN A 63 -15.89 -22.52 -22.31
C ASN A 63 -15.03 -21.50 -23.06
N ASN A 64 -15.02 -21.53 -24.39
CA ASN A 64 -14.32 -20.52 -25.19
C ASN A 64 -14.93 -19.14 -25.00
N ALA A 65 -16.26 -18.99 -24.99
CA ALA A 65 -16.90 -17.69 -24.75
C ALA A 65 -16.58 -17.12 -23.36
N LEU A 66 -16.54 -17.96 -22.32
CA LEU A 66 -16.14 -17.57 -20.97
C LEU A 66 -14.63 -17.25 -20.90
N ALA A 67 -13.79 -18.02 -21.60
CA ALA A 67 -12.35 -17.80 -21.66
C ALA A 67 -11.99 -16.49 -22.37
N ASP A 68 -12.69 -16.16 -23.47
CA ASP A 68 -12.53 -14.89 -24.18
C ASP A 68 -12.76 -13.71 -23.24
N PHE A 69 -13.84 -13.74 -22.45
CA PHE A 69 -14.10 -12.70 -21.45
C PHE A 69 -12.98 -12.62 -20.40
N LYS A 70 -12.52 -13.77 -19.87
CA LYS A 70 -11.42 -13.80 -18.89
C LYS A 70 -10.13 -13.21 -19.45
N ASN A 71 -9.82 -13.50 -20.70
CA ASN A 71 -8.60 -13.02 -21.35
C ASN A 71 -8.68 -11.51 -21.61
N GLU A 72 -9.82 -11.01 -22.08
CA GLU A 72 -10.03 -9.57 -22.27
C GLU A 72 -9.97 -8.82 -20.93
N SER A 73 -10.67 -9.36 -19.91
CA SER A 73 -10.65 -8.80 -18.56
C SER A 73 -9.26 -8.82 -17.94
N ARG A 74 -8.41 -9.79 -18.28
CA ARG A 74 -7.04 -9.89 -17.76
C ARG A 74 -6.21 -8.69 -18.14
N ASN A 75 -6.22 -8.29 -19.41
CA ASN A 75 -5.43 -7.14 -19.85
C ASN A 75 -5.86 -5.85 -19.15
N GLN A 76 -7.17 -5.65 -18.97
CA GLN A 76 -7.71 -4.47 -18.31
C GLN A 76 -7.47 -4.49 -16.80
N ALA A 77 -7.62 -5.65 -16.16
CA ALA A 77 -7.31 -5.86 -14.76
C ALA A 77 -5.82 -5.64 -14.46
N ASP A 78 -4.92 -6.23 -15.26
CA ASP A 78 -3.48 -6.06 -15.12
C ASP A 78 -3.07 -4.60 -15.27
N ASN A 79 -3.65 -3.87 -16.24
CA ASN A 79 -3.40 -2.45 -16.42
C ASN A 79 -3.89 -1.62 -15.22
N LEU A 80 -5.10 -1.91 -14.72
CA LEU A 80 -5.66 -1.24 -13.54
C LEU A 80 -4.79 -1.47 -12.29
N GLU A 81 -4.43 -2.73 -12.02
CA GLU A 81 -3.60 -3.10 -10.87
C GLU A 81 -2.17 -2.55 -10.97
N MET A 82 -1.60 -2.50 -12.18
CA MET A 82 -0.30 -1.87 -12.42
C MET A 82 -0.35 -0.38 -12.09
N GLN A 83 -1.33 0.34 -12.63
CA GLN A 83 -1.50 1.78 -12.37
C GLN A 83 -1.70 2.06 -10.88
N LEU A 84 -2.52 1.25 -10.19
CA LEU A 84 -2.74 1.39 -8.75
C LEU A 84 -1.48 1.07 -7.95
N SER A 85 -0.71 0.04 -8.36
CA SER A 85 0.57 -0.29 -7.72
C SER A 85 1.55 0.87 -7.83
N GLU A 86 1.69 1.47 -9.02
CA GLU A 86 2.57 2.62 -9.28
C GLU A 86 2.21 3.82 -8.39
N VAL A 87 0.91 4.12 -8.21
CA VAL A 87 0.46 5.23 -7.34
C VAL A 87 0.92 5.05 -5.92
N VAL A 88 0.68 3.86 -5.39
CA VAL A 88 0.93 3.61 -3.99
C VAL A 88 2.45 3.54 -3.76
N GLU A 89 3.23 3.03 -4.72
CA GLU A 89 4.69 3.14 -4.72
C GLU A 89 5.16 4.60 -4.72
N GLU A 90 4.66 5.43 -5.64
CA GLU A 90 5.03 6.86 -5.72
C GLU A 90 4.63 7.65 -4.45
N MET A 91 3.47 7.36 -3.88
CA MET A 91 3.01 7.93 -2.61
C MET A 91 4.01 7.61 -1.50
N PHE A 92 4.46 6.35 -1.42
CA PHE A 92 5.44 5.93 -0.42
C PHE A 92 6.82 6.48 -0.66
N GLU A 93 7.27 6.59 -1.91
CA GLU A 93 8.54 7.25 -2.21
C GLU A 93 8.52 8.72 -1.78
N SER A 94 7.42 9.43 -2.03
CA SER A 94 7.26 10.83 -1.58
C SER A 94 7.26 10.96 -0.05
N LEU A 95 6.61 10.01 0.64
CA LEU A 95 6.62 9.94 2.10
C LEU A 95 8.02 9.64 2.64
N LEU A 96 8.74 8.69 2.04
CA LEU A 96 10.11 8.34 2.38
C LEU A 96 11.07 9.51 2.15
N ASP A 97 10.97 10.21 1.03
CA ASP A 97 11.76 11.42 0.75
C ASP A 97 11.55 12.48 1.84
N SER A 98 10.30 12.62 2.31
CA SER A 98 9.96 13.55 3.39
C SER A 98 10.59 13.12 4.72
N VAL A 99 10.57 11.82 5.01
CA VAL A 99 11.26 11.22 6.16
C VAL A 99 12.77 11.44 6.07
N GLU A 100 13.40 11.19 4.92
CA GLU A 100 14.84 11.38 4.71
C GLU A 100 15.28 12.83 4.93
N LYS A 101 14.50 13.80 4.46
CA LYS A 101 14.76 15.24 4.66
C LYS A 101 14.78 15.64 6.13
N ILE A 102 13.97 15.03 6.97
CA ILE A 102 13.97 15.30 8.43
C ILE A 102 14.95 14.41 9.19
N ASN A 103 15.42 13.31 8.59
CA ASN A 103 16.18 12.28 9.30
C ASN A 103 17.54 12.76 9.83
N ASN A 104 18.16 13.71 9.13
CA ASN A 104 19.43 14.32 9.51
C ASN A 104 19.26 15.58 10.39
N LYS A 105 18.02 16.03 10.62
CA LYS A 105 17.76 17.22 11.44
C LYS A 105 17.87 16.85 12.92
N LYS A 106 18.41 17.79 13.71
CA LYS A 106 18.62 17.62 15.15
C LYS A 106 17.39 18.06 15.93
N PHE A 107 17.00 17.25 16.92
CA PHE A 107 15.96 17.51 17.91
C PHE A 107 16.59 17.25 19.28
N GLY A 108 16.61 18.25 20.17
CA GLY A 108 17.34 18.14 21.44
C GLY A 108 18.83 17.80 21.25
N GLY A 109 19.47 18.34 20.20
CA GLY A 109 20.88 18.04 19.86
C GLY A 109 21.13 16.70 19.15
N MET A 110 20.14 15.79 19.13
CA MET A 110 20.24 14.46 18.52
C MET A 110 19.54 14.37 17.16
N PRO A 111 20.12 13.71 16.16
CA PRO A 111 19.43 13.43 14.91
C PRO A 111 18.31 12.39 15.14
N LEU A 112 17.27 12.47 14.31
CA LEU A 112 16.15 11.53 14.37
C LEU A 112 16.60 10.07 14.10
N HIS A 113 17.47 9.87 13.11
CA HIS A 113 18.08 8.58 12.75
C HIS A 113 17.07 7.42 12.65
N LEU A 114 15.95 7.66 11.99
CA LEU A 114 14.99 6.62 11.62
C LEU A 114 15.64 5.58 10.69
N PRO A 115 15.25 4.30 10.83
CA PRO A 115 15.75 3.20 10.00
C PRO A 115 15.06 3.19 8.62
N VAL A 116 15.41 4.16 7.77
CA VAL A 116 14.77 4.37 6.45
C VAL A 116 14.87 3.14 5.54
N ARG A 117 15.99 2.41 5.56
CA ARG A 117 16.15 1.17 4.78
C ARG A 117 15.13 0.10 5.16
N GLU A 118 14.85 -0.05 6.45
CA GLU A 118 13.84 -1.00 6.93
C GLU A 118 12.44 -0.54 6.57
N ILE A 119 12.13 0.75 6.74
CA ILE A 119 10.83 1.31 6.35
C ILE A 119 10.57 1.02 4.86
N LYS A 120 11.56 1.31 4.01
CA LYS A 120 11.50 1.04 2.57
C LYS A 120 11.30 -0.44 2.25
N SER A 121 11.98 -1.33 2.96
CA SER A 121 11.86 -2.78 2.77
C SER A 121 10.49 -3.32 3.18
N THR A 122 9.95 -2.89 4.32
CA THR A 122 8.61 -3.26 4.78
C THR A 122 7.54 -2.78 3.80
N ASN A 123 7.59 -1.51 3.39
CA ASN A 123 6.58 -0.94 2.49
C ASN A 123 6.60 -1.66 1.13
N ARG A 124 7.78 -1.98 0.57
CA ARG A 124 7.89 -2.77 -0.68
C ARG A 124 7.31 -4.18 -0.57
N LYS A 125 7.29 -4.79 0.62
CA LYS A 125 6.67 -6.11 0.82
C LYS A 125 5.15 -5.99 0.77
N SER A 126 4.57 -5.02 1.49
CA SER A 126 3.13 -4.76 1.48
C SER A 126 2.61 -4.50 0.07
N MET A 127 3.40 -3.83 -0.77
CA MET A 127 3.03 -3.50 -2.15
C MET A 127 2.86 -4.67 -3.13
N ARG A 128 3.44 -5.85 -2.84
CA ARG A 128 3.37 -6.98 -3.78
C ARG A 128 2.00 -7.65 -3.86
N SER A 129 1.07 -7.33 -2.95
CA SER A 129 -0.24 -7.98 -2.88
C SER A 129 -1.29 -7.43 -3.86
N ILE A 130 -1.02 -6.29 -4.50
CA ILE A 130 -2.00 -5.60 -5.38
C ILE A 130 -2.18 -6.36 -6.70
N ARG A 131 -1.09 -6.78 -7.34
CA ARG A 131 -1.12 -7.46 -8.64
C ARG A 131 -1.74 -8.86 -8.56
N GLY A 132 -2.51 -9.22 -9.58
CA GLY A 132 -3.20 -10.48 -9.73
C GLY A 132 -4.37 -10.68 -8.76
N THR A 133 -4.90 -9.61 -8.16
CA THR A 133 -6.04 -9.68 -7.24
C THR A 133 -7.35 -9.89 -8.00
N LEU A 134 -7.64 -9.02 -8.96
CA LEU A 134 -8.86 -9.01 -9.75
C LEU A 134 -9.07 -10.32 -10.49
N ILE A 135 -8.04 -10.81 -11.18
CA ILE A 135 -8.17 -12.03 -12.00
C ILE A 135 -8.26 -13.28 -11.13
N ARG A 136 -7.57 -13.31 -10.00
CA ARG A 136 -7.69 -14.40 -9.01
C ARG A 136 -9.09 -14.47 -8.42
N GLU A 137 -9.71 -13.32 -8.14
CA GLU A 137 -11.08 -13.24 -7.65
C GLU A 137 -12.12 -13.53 -8.75
N LEU A 138 -11.92 -13.04 -9.97
CA LEU A 138 -12.90 -13.10 -11.05
C LEU A 138 -12.93 -14.46 -11.77
N THR A 139 -11.76 -15.02 -12.06
CA THR A 139 -11.61 -16.25 -12.87
C THR A 139 -12.43 -17.45 -12.38
N PRO A 140 -12.44 -17.81 -11.08
CA PRO A 140 -13.20 -18.97 -10.60
C PRO A 140 -14.72 -18.72 -10.65
N LYS A 141 -15.16 -17.46 -10.57
CA LYS A 141 -16.59 -17.10 -10.57
C LYS A 141 -17.17 -17.21 -11.98
N ILE A 142 -16.41 -16.88 -13.02
CA ILE A 142 -16.86 -16.97 -14.42
C ILE A 142 -16.53 -18.35 -15.01
N SER A 143 -17.11 -19.43 -14.48
CA SER A 143 -16.87 -20.79 -14.98
C SER A 143 -18.17 -21.57 -15.09
N ILE A 144 -18.23 -22.57 -15.96
CA ILE A 144 -19.33 -23.53 -15.95
C ILE A 144 -19.45 -24.25 -14.62
N ASP A 145 -18.35 -24.37 -13.85
CA ASP A 145 -18.31 -24.98 -12.52
C ASP A 145 -18.97 -24.11 -11.44
N ASN A 146 -19.12 -22.81 -11.69
CA ASN A 146 -19.82 -21.91 -10.79
C ASN A 146 -21.33 -22.09 -10.97
N LYS A 147 -22.03 -22.37 -9.87
CA LYS A 147 -23.47 -22.66 -9.86
C LYS A 147 -24.31 -21.53 -10.48
N GLU A 148 -24.08 -20.28 -10.08
CA GLU A 148 -24.84 -19.13 -10.58
C GLU A 148 -24.55 -18.87 -12.07
N CYS A 149 -23.28 -19.02 -12.49
CA CYS A 149 -22.92 -18.94 -13.90
C CYS A 149 -23.62 -20.04 -14.72
N LEU A 150 -23.66 -21.27 -14.21
CA LEU A 150 -24.34 -22.40 -14.85
C LEU A 150 -25.85 -22.16 -14.98
N GLU A 151 -26.51 -21.71 -13.92
CA GLU A 151 -27.95 -21.40 -13.93
C GLU A 151 -28.31 -20.37 -15.02
N ILE A 152 -27.42 -19.40 -15.28
CA ILE A 152 -27.60 -18.43 -16.37
C ILE A 152 -27.38 -19.08 -17.74
N LEU A 153 -26.39 -19.97 -17.86
CA LEU A 153 -26.10 -20.69 -19.11
C LEU A 153 -27.23 -21.65 -19.51
N GLU A 154 -27.97 -22.17 -18.53
CA GLU A 154 -29.17 -23.00 -18.69
C GLU A 154 -30.41 -22.22 -19.14
N GLN A 155 -30.35 -20.88 -19.18
CA GLN A 155 -31.45 -20.08 -19.72
C GLN A 155 -31.51 -20.16 -21.26
N ASP A 156 -32.72 -19.96 -21.79
CA ASP A 156 -32.95 -19.79 -23.21
C ASP A 156 -32.21 -18.57 -23.76
N SER A 157 -31.76 -18.67 -25.01
CA SER A 157 -31.06 -17.59 -25.69
C SER A 157 -31.92 -16.32 -25.76
N GLY A 158 -31.30 -15.15 -25.61
CA GLY A 158 -31.97 -13.86 -25.81
C GLY A 158 -31.78 -12.86 -24.67
N LYS A 159 -32.69 -11.89 -24.61
CA LYS A 159 -32.53 -10.67 -23.81
C LYS A 159 -32.40 -10.93 -22.31
N GLU A 160 -33.16 -11.89 -21.78
CA GLU A 160 -33.12 -12.18 -20.33
C GLU A 160 -31.80 -12.85 -19.93
N LYS A 161 -31.29 -13.79 -20.74
CA LYS A 161 -29.95 -14.38 -20.57
C LYS A 161 -28.84 -13.32 -20.63
N LYS A 162 -28.93 -12.36 -21.56
CA LYS A 162 -27.99 -11.22 -21.61
C LYS A 162 -28.02 -10.43 -20.29
N LYS A 163 -29.21 -10.03 -19.84
CA LYS A 163 -29.36 -9.24 -18.60
C LYS A 163 -28.83 -10.00 -17.39
N ALA A 164 -29.14 -11.29 -17.27
CA ALA A 164 -28.69 -12.13 -16.17
C ALA A 164 -27.15 -12.27 -16.18
N MET A 165 -26.57 -12.61 -17.34
CA MET A 165 -25.11 -12.75 -17.48
C MET A 165 -24.38 -11.43 -17.20
N LYS A 166 -24.88 -10.31 -17.73
CA LYS A 166 -24.31 -8.98 -17.46
C LYS A 166 -24.35 -8.64 -15.97
N ARG A 167 -25.51 -8.82 -15.31
CA ARG A 167 -25.64 -8.55 -13.88
C ARG A 167 -24.69 -9.40 -13.06
N PHE A 168 -24.56 -10.67 -13.40
CA PHE A 168 -23.64 -11.60 -12.77
C PHE A 168 -22.20 -11.13 -12.91
N ILE A 169 -21.73 -10.87 -14.13
CA ILE A 169 -20.37 -10.40 -14.39
C ILE A 169 -20.12 -9.06 -13.68
N ASP A 170 -21.00 -8.07 -13.83
CA ASP A 170 -20.86 -6.74 -13.24
C ASP A 170 -20.80 -6.81 -11.69
N THR A 171 -21.58 -7.70 -11.08
CA THR A 171 -21.56 -7.89 -9.62
C THR A 171 -20.24 -8.48 -9.17
N ASN A 172 -19.75 -9.51 -9.86
CA ASN A 172 -18.45 -10.11 -9.55
C ASN A 172 -17.29 -9.14 -9.78
N LEU A 173 -17.32 -8.33 -10.84
CA LEU A 173 -16.35 -7.28 -11.09
C LEU A 173 -16.34 -6.23 -9.97
N LYS A 174 -17.52 -5.75 -9.54
CA LYS A 174 -17.63 -4.79 -8.43
C LYS A 174 -17.05 -5.34 -7.13
N GLN A 175 -17.35 -6.60 -6.81
CA GLN A 175 -16.78 -7.25 -5.63
C GLN A 175 -15.27 -7.36 -5.72
N SER A 176 -14.72 -7.83 -6.85
CA SER A 176 -13.27 -7.91 -7.04
C SER A 176 -12.58 -6.55 -6.94
N ILE A 177 -13.19 -5.49 -7.49
CA ILE A 177 -12.68 -4.12 -7.39
C ILE A 177 -12.72 -3.63 -5.93
N ALA A 178 -13.79 -3.92 -5.19
CA ALA A 178 -13.88 -3.57 -3.77
C ALA A 178 -12.79 -4.27 -2.95
N THR A 179 -12.54 -5.56 -3.18
CA THR A 179 -11.44 -6.28 -2.54
C THR A 179 -10.07 -5.69 -2.88
N LEU A 180 -9.86 -5.28 -4.14
CA LEU A 180 -8.63 -4.57 -4.53
C LEU A 180 -8.48 -3.23 -3.80
N GLN A 181 -9.57 -2.48 -3.67
CA GLN A 181 -9.59 -1.21 -2.92
C GLN A 181 -9.23 -1.43 -1.45
N ASP A 182 -9.86 -2.40 -0.79
CA ASP A 182 -9.61 -2.73 0.62
C ASP A 182 -8.13 -3.10 0.84
N ASN A 183 -7.56 -3.94 -0.03
CA ASN A 183 -6.14 -4.32 0.03
C ASN A 183 -5.21 -3.12 -0.13
N ILE A 184 -5.55 -2.16 -1.00
CA ILE A 184 -4.77 -0.94 -1.19
C ILE A 184 -4.86 -0.04 0.04
N GLU A 185 -6.05 0.12 0.62
CA GLU A 185 -6.27 0.93 1.81
C GLU A 185 -5.51 0.37 3.02
N GLU A 186 -5.59 -0.94 3.24
CA GLU A 186 -4.86 -1.64 4.31
C GLU A 186 -3.34 -1.47 4.14
N ASN A 187 -2.81 -1.72 2.93
CA ASN A 187 -1.39 -1.53 2.63
C ASN A 187 -0.93 -0.08 2.85
N ALA A 188 -1.74 0.90 2.42
CA ALA A 188 -1.48 2.33 2.61
C ALA A 188 -1.39 2.68 4.10
N LYS A 189 -2.36 2.20 4.87
CA LYS A 189 -2.45 2.41 6.31
C LYS A 189 -1.27 1.79 7.05
N ASP A 190 -0.95 0.52 6.81
CA ASP A 190 0.16 -0.19 7.45
C ASP A 190 1.49 0.53 7.26
N CYS A 191 1.73 1.06 6.07
CA CYS A 191 2.97 1.78 5.76
C CYS A 191 3.05 3.13 6.48
N VAL A 192 1.92 3.85 6.59
CA VAL A 192 1.85 5.11 7.35
C VAL A 192 2.02 4.84 8.84
N GLU A 193 1.37 3.80 9.38
CA GLU A 193 1.49 3.38 10.78
C GLU A 193 2.91 2.96 11.12
N ASN A 194 3.57 2.15 10.27
CA ASN A 194 4.98 1.78 10.45
C ASN A 194 5.92 3.00 10.55
N ILE A 195 5.67 4.04 9.75
CA ILE A 195 6.47 5.29 9.82
C ILE A 195 6.14 6.08 11.08
N LYS A 196 4.85 6.18 11.41
CA LYS A 196 4.38 6.86 12.62
C LYS A 196 4.98 6.22 13.87
N ASP A 197 4.91 4.90 14.02
CA ASP A 197 5.41 4.19 15.20
C ASP A 197 6.91 4.39 15.38
N LYS A 198 7.67 4.33 14.28
CA LYS A 198 9.12 4.60 14.30
C LYS A 198 9.42 6.05 14.67
N LEU A 199 8.63 7.01 14.16
CA LEU A 199 8.74 8.42 14.54
C LEU A 199 8.47 8.64 16.02
N GLU A 200 7.36 8.10 16.52
CA GLU A 200 6.94 8.23 17.92
C GLU A 200 7.98 7.62 18.87
N PHE A 201 8.47 6.42 18.57
CA PHE A 201 9.53 5.77 19.34
C PHE A 201 10.79 6.65 19.44
N ARG A 202 11.27 7.19 18.30
CA ARG A 202 12.47 8.05 18.28
C ARG A 202 12.25 9.38 19.00
N LEU A 203 11.06 9.98 18.89
CA LEU A 203 10.75 11.22 19.61
C LEU A 203 10.69 10.99 21.12
N GLN A 204 10.12 9.87 21.58
CA GLN A 204 10.11 9.50 22.99
C GLN A 204 11.53 9.26 23.53
N ASP A 205 12.40 8.60 22.76
CA ASP A 205 13.82 8.44 23.12
C ASP A 205 14.52 9.79 23.29
N ILE A 206 14.34 10.71 22.33
CA ILE A 206 14.94 12.05 22.38
C ILE A 206 14.41 12.83 23.58
N GLN A 207 13.10 12.77 23.87
CA GLN A 207 12.50 13.42 25.03
C GLN A 207 13.08 12.90 26.35
N ARG A 208 13.20 11.57 26.50
CA ARG A 208 13.79 10.97 27.71
C ARG A 208 15.25 11.36 27.89
N SER A 209 16.03 11.34 26.81
CA SER A 209 17.44 11.75 26.88
C SER A 209 17.58 13.23 27.23
N THR A 210 16.80 14.10 26.60
CA THR A 210 16.82 15.55 26.90
C THR A 210 16.39 15.84 28.34
N ALA A 211 15.39 15.11 28.86
CA ALA A 211 14.94 15.26 30.25
C ALA A 211 16.04 14.88 31.26
N ARG A 212 16.78 13.79 31.00
CA ARG A 212 17.94 13.39 31.82
C ARG A 212 19.05 14.44 31.78
N GLU A 213 19.38 14.97 30.61
CA GLU A 213 20.37 16.04 30.47
C GLU A 213 19.96 17.29 31.27
N LEU A 214 18.68 17.67 31.25
CA LEU A 214 18.16 18.81 32.02
C LEU A 214 18.20 18.58 33.53
N GLU A 215 17.77 17.40 34.01
CA GLU A 215 17.85 17.02 35.42
C GLU A 215 19.30 17.09 35.91
N TYR A 216 20.21 16.56 35.10
CA TYR A 216 21.62 16.55 35.40
C TYR A 216 22.25 17.96 35.41
N LEU A 217 21.87 18.84 34.48
CA LEU A 217 22.29 20.25 34.50
C LEU A 217 21.74 21.01 35.71
N ALA A 218 20.51 20.70 36.13
CA ALA A 218 19.92 21.28 37.34
C ALA A 218 20.69 20.84 38.59
N ASP A 219 21.05 19.56 38.68
CA ASP A 219 21.90 19.01 39.74
C ASP A 219 23.28 19.68 39.81
N LEU A 220 23.94 19.83 38.66
CA LEU A 220 25.24 20.51 38.57
C LEU A 220 25.17 21.94 39.10
N LYS A 221 24.14 22.69 38.67
CA LYS A 221 23.90 24.06 39.12
C LYS A 221 23.60 24.13 40.62
N ALA A 222 22.89 23.15 41.17
CA ALA A 222 22.63 23.07 42.61
C ALA A 222 23.88 22.75 43.43
N THR A 223 24.84 22.01 42.87
CA THR A 223 26.15 21.70 43.48
C THR A 223 27.24 22.75 43.25
N GLU A 224 26.94 23.82 42.50
CA GLU A 224 27.89 24.87 42.18
C GLU A 224 28.40 25.56 43.46
N GLY A 225 29.67 25.32 43.80
CA GLY A 225 30.33 25.87 44.98
C GLY A 225 30.39 24.99 46.23
N LYS A 226 29.92 23.72 46.20
CA LYS A 226 29.84 22.87 47.42
C LYS A 226 30.77 21.66 47.50
N ASP A 227 31.32 21.13 46.41
CA ASP A 227 32.36 20.08 46.49
C ASP A 227 33.04 19.87 45.12
N ILE A 228 34.36 20.07 45.02
CA ILE A 228 35.11 20.05 43.75
C ILE A 228 35.22 18.61 43.20
N THR A 229 35.38 17.63 44.08
CA THR A 229 35.64 16.24 43.69
C THR A 229 34.38 15.55 43.14
N GLN A 230 33.21 15.84 43.70
CA GLN A 230 31.93 15.37 43.13
C GLN A 230 31.64 16.02 41.78
N LYS A 231 32.02 17.29 41.59
CA LYS A 231 31.87 17.99 40.30
C LYS A 231 32.73 17.37 39.21
N GLU A 232 33.98 17.01 39.51
CA GLU A 232 34.90 16.38 38.55
C GLU A 232 34.46 14.96 38.15
N GLN A 233 34.03 14.13 39.11
CA GLN A 233 33.48 12.80 38.81
C GLN A 233 32.23 12.90 37.92
N LYS A 234 31.35 13.84 38.24
CA LYS A 234 30.16 14.13 37.43
C LYS A 234 30.58 14.57 36.01
N GLN A 235 31.51 15.52 35.87
CA GLN A 235 32.01 15.95 34.56
C GLN A 235 32.63 14.81 33.72
N LEU A 236 33.31 13.84 34.34
CA LEU A 236 33.87 12.66 33.65
C LEU A 236 32.78 11.76 33.06
N VAL A 237 31.66 11.56 33.77
CA VAL A 237 30.52 10.79 33.24
C VAL A 237 29.94 11.46 31.99
N ILE A 238 29.79 12.78 31.99
CA ILE A 238 29.32 13.54 30.81
C ILE A 238 30.26 13.38 29.64
N LEU A 239 31.56 13.55 29.86
CA LEU A 239 32.56 13.41 28.81
C LEU A 239 32.51 12.02 28.18
N GLN A 240 32.28 11.00 29.01
CA GLN A 240 32.12 9.63 28.54
C GLN A 240 30.85 9.45 27.70
N GLU A 241 29.71 9.99 28.14
CA GLU A 241 28.44 9.95 27.38
C GLU A 241 28.51 10.75 26.06
N LEU A 242 29.09 11.95 26.09
CA LEU A 242 29.34 12.76 24.89
C LEU A 242 30.27 12.04 23.92
N TRP A 243 31.30 11.37 24.43
CA TRP A 243 32.21 10.57 23.63
C TRP A 243 31.49 9.38 22.98
N PHE A 244 30.63 8.66 23.71
CA PHE A 244 29.81 7.59 23.15
C PHE A 244 28.84 8.10 22.07
N MET A 245 28.25 9.29 22.27
CA MET A 245 27.40 9.92 21.26
C MET A 245 28.18 10.31 20.00
N GLU A 246 29.38 10.91 20.13
CA GLU A 246 30.25 11.22 18.99
C GLU A 246 30.74 9.95 18.28
N TYR A 247 31.06 8.91 19.03
CA TYR A 247 31.45 7.60 18.47
C TYR A 247 30.29 6.98 17.67
N ALA A 248 29.07 6.99 18.21
CA ALA A 248 27.87 6.52 17.50
C ALA A 248 27.60 7.34 16.22
N LYS A 249 27.84 8.66 16.24
CA LYS A 249 27.78 9.52 15.03
C LYS A 249 28.82 9.10 13.99
N ALA A 250 30.06 8.78 14.41
CA ALA A 250 31.13 8.36 13.51
C ALA A 250 30.80 7.02 12.82
N GLN A 251 30.32 6.03 13.57
CA GLN A 251 29.89 4.74 13.00
C GLN A 251 28.71 4.89 12.04
N ALA A 252 27.70 5.70 12.39
CA ALA A 252 26.55 5.94 11.52
C ALA A 252 26.94 6.59 10.19
N LYS A 253 28.03 7.38 10.16
CA LYS A 253 28.59 7.98 8.95
C LYS A 253 29.36 6.98 8.10
N GLN A 254 29.99 5.98 8.72
CA GLN A 254 30.77 4.93 8.05
C GLN A 254 29.88 3.89 7.37
N ASN A 255 28.72 3.58 7.94
CA ASN A 255 27.72 2.64 7.39
C ASN A 255 26.86 3.23 6.24
N ARG A 256 27.20 4.43 5.76
CA ARG A 256 26.55 5.12 4.63
C ARG A 256 27.28 4.95 3.27
N ILE A 257 28.41 4.24 3.25
CA ILE A 257 29.07 3.74 2.02
C ILE A 257 28.54 2.33 1.73
#